data_AF-F7W1L0-F1
#
_entry.id   AF-F7W1L0-F1
#
_cell.length_a   1.000
_cell.length_b   1.000
_cell.length_c   1.000
_cell.angle_alpha   90.00
_cell.angle_beta   90.00
_cell.angle_gamma   90.00
#
_symmetry.space_group_name_H-M   'P 1'
#
loop_
_entity.id
_entity.type
_entity.pdbx_description
1 polymer ?
#
loop_
_entity_poly.entity_id
_entity_poly.type
_entity_poly.pdbx_seq_one_letter_code
_entity_poly.pdbx_strand_id
1 'polypeptide(L)'
;MFSQIALATARQLRAGTTLVVRTATATSAAPSFLRRGAVVFQQRGYSSAFSRQSAAESDDTAATATKTKKSTRSTAAAAKSKKPATKKPAAKKAATGAAAKKTKKPAAKKEAAPKKKPGPVRKKPVLTEEQKQKLTIKLLKQRAFLKEEPKVHFSSAWALYLRDHLSTISKPDDDRAARNEYMRKAAVGYNALSAAEKEVLEARAVKHHDDAVAAREAWVRTKTPMEITAANHARQRLKRLGAIKAVHLIPDDRAPKRPRTPFSWFVMTKNKEGVFQSGGTPTEVMKALGEEWRSMDAAAKQPYIDNCAVDQQRYYSETKATAAQYAA
;
A
#
# COMPACT_ATOMS: atom_id res chain seq x y z
N MET A 1 -44.55 66.54 -25.85
CA MET A 1 -45.98 66.16 -25.97
C MET A 1 -46.19 64.89 -25.14
N PHE A 2 -47.31 64.82 -24.40
CA PHE A 2 -48.03 63.68 -23.77
C PHE A 2 -47.40 62.25 -23.79
N SER A 3 -47.54 61.35 -22.81
CA SER A 3 -48.40 61.22 -21.60
C SER A 3 -47.70 60.26 -20.61
N GLN A 4 -47.59 60.48 -19.30
CA GLN A 4 -48.59 60.23 -18.23
C GLN A 4 -49.36 58.89 -18.26
N ILE A 5 -49.17 58.09 -17.18
CA ILE A 5 -50.05 57.16 -16.42
C ILE A 5 -49.10 56.44 -15.42
N ALA A 6 -49.17 56.43 -14.07
CA ALA A 6 -50.15 56.76 -13.01
C ALA A 6 -50.75 55.53 -12.26
N LEU A 7 -50.36 55.42 -10.97
CA LEU A 7 -51.18 55.04 -9.80
C LEU A 7 -51.50 53.56 -9.40
N ALA A 8 -51.87 53.46 -8.11
CA ALA A 8 -52.37 52.35 -7.27
C ALA A 8 -51.34 51.28 -6.81
N THR A 9 -50.94 51.07 -5.54
CA THR A 9 -51.49 51.17 -4.15
C THR A 9 -52.23 49.94 -3.59
N ALA A 10 -51.54 49.16 -2.74
CA ALA A 10 -52.01 48.41 -1.55
C ALA A 10 -50.73 47.81 -0.89
N ARG A 11 -50.30 48.04 0.36
CA ARG A 11 -50.89 48.40 1.67
C ARG A 11 -51.69 47.28 2.36
N GLN A 12 -51.10 46.78 3.47
CA GLN A 12 -51.70 46.01 4.58
C GLN A 12 -52.13 44.55 4.25
N LEU A 13 -52.08 43.57 5.18
CA LEU A 13 -52.01 43.60 6.66
C LEU A 13 -51.22 42.41 7.27
N ARG A 14 -51.06 42.44 8.60
CA ARG A 14 -50.33 41.46 9.46
C ARG A 14 -51.09 40.13 9.65
N ALA A 15 -50.33 39.03 9.75
CA ALA A 15 -50.37 38.06 10.86
C ALA A 15 -49.11 37.17 10.77
N GLY A 16 -48.44 36.72 11.84
CA GLY A 16 -48.79 36.82 13.26
C GLY A 16 -49.13 35.45 13.86
N THR A 17 -48.24 34.46 13.76
CA THR A 17 -48.36 33.18 14.47
C THR A 17 -47.03 32.73 15.04
N THR A 18 -47.08 32.02 16.17
CA THR A 18 -46.05 31.97 17.20
C THR A 18 -45.19 30.71 17.19
N LEU A 19 -44.03 30.83 17.85
CA LEU A 19 -43.18 29.74 18.32
C LEU A 19 -43.94 28.51 18.84
N VAL A 20 -43.51 27.32 18.40
CA VAL A 20 -43.62 26.10 19.21
C VAL A 20 -42.22 25.51 19.36
N VAL A 21 -41.55 25.89 20.46
CA VAL A 21 -40.35 25.19 20.92
C VAL A 21 -40.79 23.84 21.46
N ARG A 22 -40.40 22.75 20.78
CA ARG A 22 -40.53 21.39 21.32
C ARG A 22 -39.28 21.02 22.11
N THR A 23 -39.32 21.29 23.41
CA THR A 23 -38.41 20.66 24.38
C THR A 23 -38.77 19.19 24.53
N ALA A 24 -38.00 18.31 23.87
CA ALA A 24 -38.11 16.87 24.03
C ALA A 24 -37.02 16.37 25.00
N THR A 25 -37.34 16.31 26.29
CA THR A 25 -36.52 15.59 27.28
C THR A 25 -36.70 14.09 27.07
N ALA A 26 -35.74 13.45 26.40
CA ALA A 26 -35.71 12.01 26.19
C ALA A 26 -34.49 11.39 26.88
N THR A 27 -34.65 11.04 28.15
CA THR A 27 -33.79 10.08 28.84
C THR A 27 -33.99 8.69 28.23
N SER A 28 -32.98 8.14 27.57
CA SER A 28 -32.94 6.72 27.22
C SER A 28 -31.50 6.20 27.17
N ALA A 29 -31.31 4.98 27.67
CA ALA A 29 -30.00 4.43 27.96
C ALA A 29 -29.22 3.98 26.71
N ALA A 30 -27.89 4.03 26.80
CA ALA A 30 -27.01 3.51 25.76
C ALA A 30 -26.93 1.97 25.78
N PRO A 31 -26.89 1.31 24.60
CA PRO A 31 -26.29 -0.01 24.45
C PRO A 31 -24.88 0.11 23.85
N SER A 32 -23.87 -0.16 24.66
CA SER A 32 -22.46 -0.10 24.30
C SER A 32 -21.99 -1.34 23.53
N PHE A 33 -21.86 -1.23 22.20
CA PHE A 33 -21.32 -2.31 21.34
C PHE A 33 -20.11 -1.87 20.48
N LEU A 34 -19.03 -1.46 21.15
CA LEU A 34 -17.72 -1.25 20.51
C LEU A 34 -16.95 -2.57 20.32
N ARG A 35 -17.31 -3.36 19.30
CA ARG A 35 -16.43 -4.43 18.79
C ARG A 35 -15.22 -3.82 18.05
N ARG A 36 -14.18 -3.42 18.80
CA ARG A 36 -12.87 -3.10 18.23
C ARG A 36 -11.98 -4.35 18.20
N GLY A 37 -11.85 -4.96 17.02
CA GLY A 37 -10.82 -5.97 16.78
C GLY A 37 -9.42 -5.33 16.82
N ALA A 38 -8.53 -5.86 17.66
CA ALA A 38 -7.15 -5.41 17.73
C ALA A 38 -6.36 -5.87 16.49
N VAL A 39 -6.00 -4.93 15.62
CA VAL A 39 -5.02 -5.16 14.54
C VAL A 39 -3.66 -4.65 15.04
N VAL A 40 -2.82 -5.56 15.54
CA VAL A 40 -1.45 -5.25 15.95
C VAL A 40 -0.64 -4.92 14.70
N PHE A 41 -0.23 -3.67 14.56
CA PHE A 41 0.59 -3.19 13.45
C PHE A 41 2.06 -3.10 13.87
N GLN A 42 2.78 -4.22 13.82
CA GLN A 42 4.25 -4.20 13.99
C GLN A 42 4.89 -3.51 12.78
N GLN A 43 5.39 -2.28 12.97
CA GLN A 43 6.45 -1.74 12.13
C GLN A 43 7.80 -2.22 12.65
N ARG A 44 8.54 -2.96 11.81
CA ARG A 44 9.99 -3.10 11.98
C ARG A 44 10.64 -1.77 11.59
N GLY A 45 11.02 -0.97 12.57
CA GLY A 45 12.04 0.07 12.37
C GLY A 45 13.42 -0.59 12.32
N TYR A 46 14.19 -0.30 11.29
CA TYR A 46 15.61 -0.64 11.25
C TYR A 46 16.39 0.59 11.73
N SER A 47 16.93 0.54 12.95
CA SER A 47 17.87 1.53 13.46
C SER A 47 19.30 1.01 13.29
N SER A 48 19.97 1.43 12.22
CA SER A 48 21.41 1.19 12.04
C SER A 48 22.21 2.21 12.85
N ALA A 49 22.45 1.92 14.13
CA ALA A 49 23.39 2.68 14.95
C ALA A 49 24.82 2.17 14.69
N PHE A 50 25.61 2.94 13.95
CA PHE A 50 27.05 2.72 13.82
C PHE A 50 27.74 3.24 15.09
N SER A 51 27.97 2.38 16.07
CA SER A 51 28.86 2.72 17.19
C SER A 51 30.31 2.62 16.73
N ARG A 52 30.99 3.76 16.64
CA ARG A 52 32.46 3.80 16.61
C ARG A 52 32.95 3.56 18.03
N GLN A 53 33.51 2.39 18.28
CA GLN A 53 34.19 2.09 19.55
C GLN A 53 35.66 2.46 19.39
N SER A 54 36.10 3.50 20.11
CA SER A 54 37.50 3.88 20.22
C SER A 54 38.22 2.89 21.14
N ALA A 55 39.42 2.46 20.75
CA ALA A 55 40.26 1.59 21.57
C ALA A 55 40.80 2.33 22.80
N ALA A 56 40.86 1.61 23.92
CA ALA A 56 41.71 1.88 25.07
C ALA A 56 42.12 0.51 25.64
N GLU A 57 43.38 0.35 25.99
CA GLU A 57 43.98 -0.94 26.37
C GLU A 57 43.58 -1.41 27.77
N SER A 58 43.51 -2.72 27.94
CA SER A 58 43.94 -3.41 29.16
C SER A 58 44.23 -4.87 28.84
N ASP A 59 45.47 -5.30 29.04
CA ASP A 59 45.81 -6.72 29.09
C ASP A 59 45.02 -7.43 30.19
N ASP A 60 44.49 -8.62 29.92
CA ASP A 60 44.59 -9.73 30.88
C ASP A 60 44.29 -11.10 30.24
N THR A 61 44.56 -12.16 31.00
CA THR A 61 45.03 -13.45 30.46
C THR A 61 44.05 -14.65 30.53
N ALA A 62 44.22 -15.56 29.55
CA ALA A 62 43.96 -17.01 29.60
C ALA A 62 42.51 -17.60 29.59
N ALA A 63 42.48 -18.94 29.40
CA ALA A 63 41.38 -19.91 29.60
C ALA A 63 40.32 -20.18 28.50
N THR A 64 40.75 -20.97 27.51
CA THR A 64 40.07 -22.12 26.86
C THR A 64 38.74 -22.64 27.46
N ALA A 65 37.69 -22.81 26.63
CA ALA A 65 36.74 -23.93 26.72
C ALA A 65 35.86 -24.14 25.46
N THR A 66 35.61 -25.41 25.16
CA THR A 66 35.02 -26.03 23.96
C THR A 66 33.53 -25.79 23.69
N LYS A 67 33.16 -25.82 22.39
CA LYS A 67 31.78 -26.01 21.92
C LYS A 67 31.37 -27.49 22.00
N THR A 68 30.13 -27.78 22.40
CA THR A 68 29.47 -29.06 22.09
C THR A 68 28.10 -28.84 21.43
N LYS A 69 27.85 -29.61 20.36
CA LYS A 69 26.71 -29.51 19.44
C LYS A 69 25.78 -30.70 19.69
N LYS A 70 24.49 -30.48 19.94
CA LYS A 70 23.48 -31.57 20.02
C LYS A 70 22.62 -31.63 18.76
N SER A 71 22.38 -32.83 18.25
CA SER A 71 21.78 -33.06 16.93
C SER A 71 20.35 -33.59 16.99
N THR A 72 19.65 -33.42 15.87
CA THR A 72 18.68 -34.35 15.24
C THR A 72 17.79 -35.23 16.14
N ARG A 73 16.46 -35.05 15.98
CA ARG A 73 15.50 -36.16 16.08
C ARG A 73 14.68 -36.25 14.78
N SER A 74 14.39 -37.48 14.36
CA SER A 74 13.84 -37.82 13.05
C SER A 74 12.40 -38.36 13.12
N THR A 75 11.79 -38.48 11.93
CA THR A 75 10.80 -39.50 11.53
C THR A 75 9.54 -39.72 12.37
N ALA A 76 8.38 -39.42 11.77
CA ALA A 76 7.30 -40.40 11.58
C ALA A 76 6.40 -39.97 10.42
N ALA A 77 6.22 -40.85 9.42
CA ALA A 77 5.21 -40.72 8.38
C ALA A 77 4.18 -41.85 8.55
N ALA A 78 2.89 -41.52 8.43
CA ALA A 78 1.81 -42.50 8.47
C ALA A 78 0.94 -42.35 7.21
N ALA A 79 0.51 -43.47 6.63
CA ALA A 79 -0.18 -43.49 5.33
C ALA A 79 -1.31 -44.52 5.27
N LYS A 80 -2.30 -44.21 4.42
CA LYS A 80 -3.36 -45.07 3.84
C LYS A 80 -4.55 -45.49 4.75
N SER A 81 -5.75 -45.19 4.25
CA SER A 81 -6.77 -46.23 3.95
C SER A 81 -7.81 -45.72 2.91
N LYS A 82 -8.64 -46.64 2.39
CA LYS A 82 -9.72 -46.49 1.37
C LYS A 82 -10.91 -47.36 1.83
N LYS A 83 -12.14 -47.33 1.32
CA LYS A 83 -12.78 -46.87 0.04
C LYS A 83 -14.23 -46.42 0.42
N PRO A 84 -15.36 -46.73 -0.27
CA PRO A 84 -15.73 -46.50 -1.68
C PRO A 84 -17.02 -45.65 -1.90
N ALA A 85 -17.02 -44.92 -3.02
CA ALA A 85 -18.03 -44.85 -4.11
C ALA A 85 -19.58 -44.93 -3.91
N THR A 86 -20.28 -44.02 -4.62
CA THR A 86 -21.60 -44.23 -5.29
C THR A 86 -21.67 -43.39 -6.59
N LYS A 87 -22.58 -43.70 -7.54
CA LYS A 87 -22.60 -43.19 -8.93
C LYS A 87 -23.94 -42.56 -9.36
N LYS A 88 -23.86 -41.70 -10.40
CA LYS A 88 -24.82 -41.47 -11.53
C LYS A 88 -26.08 -40.60 -11.27
N PRO A 89 -26.81 -40.12 -12.32
CA PRO A 89 -26.42 -39.82 -13.73
C PRO A 89 -27.01 -38.50 -14.35
N ALA A 90 -26.48 -38.12 -15.54
CA ALA A 90 -27.17 -37.46 -16.68
C ALA A 90 -27.78 -36.03 -16.54
N ALA A 91 -28.04 -35.24 -17.60
CA ALA A 91 -27.48 -35.11 -18.98
C ALA A 91 -28.13 -33.88 -19.68
N LYS A 92 -27.46 -33.19 -20.63
CA LYS A 92 -27.97 -32.88 -21.99
C LYS A 92 -27.08 -31.97 -22.87
N LYS A 93 -27.08 -32.33 -24.18
CA LYS A 93 -26.78 -31.54 -25.41
C LYS A 93 -27.75 -30.34 -25.55
N ALA A 94 -27.67 -29.38 -26.48
CA ALA A 94 -26.66 -28.80 -27.40
C ALA A 94 -27.33 -27.54 -28.00
N ALA A 95 -26.61 -26.67 -28.71
CA ALA A 95 -27.18 -25.46 -29.33
C ALA A 95 -26.88 -25.35 -30.84
N THR A 96 -27.93 -25.13 -31.64
CA THR A 96 -27.91 -24.72 -33.05
C THR A 96 -28.27 -23.21 -33.12
N GLY A 97 -27.65 -22.38 -33.98
CA GLY A 97 -27.90 -22.29 -35.43
C GLY A 97 -29.05 -21.28 -35.70
N ALA A 98 -28.82 -19.96 -35.81
CA ALA A 98 -28.24 -19.19 -36.93
C ALA A 98 -29.24 -18.74 -38.04
N ALA A 99 -29.58 -17.44 -38.01
CA ALA A 99 -29.89 -16.48 -39.10
C ALA A 99 -30.78 -16.81 -40.33
N ALA A 100 -31.78 -15.94 -40.60
CA ALA A 100 -32.21 -15.52 -41.96
C ALA A 100 -32.97 -14.15 -41.95
N LYS A 101 -33.18 -13.54 -43.13
CA LYS A 101 -33.47 -12.09 -43.33
C LYS A 101 -34.24 -11.82 -44.64
N LYS A 102 -35.20 -10.87 -44.68
CA LYS A 102 -35.79 -10.10 -45.84
C LYS A 102 -36.94 -9.17 -45.30
N THR A 103 -37.04 -7.84 -45.48
CA THR A 103 -37.30 -6.93 -46.65
C THR A 103 -38.67 -7.13 -47.33
N LYS A 104 -39.52 -6.13 -47.69
CA LYS A 104 -39.45 -4.63 -47.78
C LYS A 104 -40.89 -3.98 -47.83
N LYS A 105 -40.97 -2.64 -47.62
CA LYS A 105 -42.00 -1.56 -47.91
C LYS A 105 -43.25 -1.84 -48.82
N PRO A 106 -44.32 -0.96 -48.87
CA PRO A 106 -44.34 0.52 -48.82
C PRO A 106 -45.35 1.18 -47.83
N ALA A 107 -45.71 2.46 -48.03
CA ALA A 107 -46.15 3.39 -46.97
C ALA A 107 -47.47 4.15 -47.26
N ALA A 108 -48.12 4.64 -46.19
CA ALA A 108 -49.05 5.77 -46.20
C ALA A 108 -48.88 6.60 -44.91
N LYS A 109 -49.21 7.89 -44.94
CA LYS A 109 -48.82 8.91 -43.94
C LYS A 109 -50.07 9.57 -43.34
N LYS A 110 -50.22 9.59 -42.02
CA LYS A 110 -51.21 10.43 -41.29
C LYS A 110 -50.70 10.83 -39.90
N GLU A 111 -51.39 11.79 -39.28
CA GLU A 111 -50.87 12.75 -38.31
C GLU A 111 -50.58 12.26 -36.87
N ALA A 112 -50.12 13.17 -36.03
CA ALA A 112 -49.33 12.90 -34.84
C ALA A 112 -50.11 12.87 -33.52
N ALA A 113 -49.92 11.79 -32.75
CA ALA A 113 -49.99 11.73 -31.29
C ALA A 113 -49.41 10.39 -30.78
N PRO A 114 -49.06 10.24 -29.50
CA PRO A 114 -48.13 11.03 -28.70
C PRO A 114 -46.69 10.43 -28.72
N LYS A 115 -45.73 11.08 -28.04
CA LYS A 115 -44.33 10.61 -27.97
C LYS A 115 -44.23 9.18 -27.41
N LYS A 116 -43.80 8.21 -28.23
CA LYS A 116 -43.46 6.85 -27.77
C LYS A 116 -42.30 6.93 -26.76
N LYS A 117 -42.46 6.26 -25.62
CA LYS A 117 -41.42 6.09 -24.59
C LYS A 117 -40.13 5.56 -25.26
N PRO A 118 -38.93 6.01 -24.85
CA PRO A 118 -37.69 5.48 -25.40
C PRO A 118 -37.67 3.97 -25.19
N GLY A 119 -37.51 3.22 -26.29
CA GLY A 119 -37.38 1.76 -26.23
C GLY A 119 -36.22 1.38 -25.30
N PRO A 120 -36.28 0.21 -24.63
CA PRO A 120 -35.30 -0.14 -23.62
C PRO A 120 -33.90 -0.13 -24.21
N VAL A 121 -33.11 0.88 -23.81
CA VAL A 121 -31.67 0.95 -24.06
C VAL A 121 -31.11 -0.41 -23.69
N ARG A 122 -30.49 -1.11 -24.65
CA ARG A 122 -29.87 -2.42 -24.41
C ARG A 122 -28.93 -2.27 -23.23
N LYS A 123 -29.37 -2.76 -22.05
CA LYS A 123 -28.59 -2.67 -20.82
C LYS A 123 -27.27 -3.37 -21.12
N LYS A 124 -26.16 -2.61 -21.11
CA LYS A 124 -24.81 -3.20 -21.25
C LYS A 124 -24.75 -4.37 -20.27
N PRO A 125 -24.31 -5.58 -20.68
CA PRO A 125 -24.36 -6.76 -19.81
C PRO A 125 -23.70 -6.41 -18.48
N VAL A 126 -24.46 -6.52 -17.40
CA VAL A 126 -24.00 -6.11 -16.07
C VAL A 126 -22.86 -7.05 -15.70
N LEU A 127 -21.65 -6.49 -15.71
CA LEU A 127 -20.42 -7.23 -15.48
C LEU A 127 -20.52 -7.95 -14.12
N THR A 128 -20.27 -9.27 -14.10
CA THR A 128 -20.40 -10.07 -12.87
C THR A 128 -19.45 -9.54 -11.78
N GLU A 129 -19.79 -9.66 -10.49
CA GLU A 129 -18.93 -9.15 -9.41
C GLU A 129 -17.49 -9.67 -9.48
N GLU A 130 -17.27 -10.93 -9.85
CA GLU A 130 -15.93 -11.46 -10.11
C GLU A 130 -15.21 -10.76 -11.27
N GLN A 131 -15.92 -10.47 -12.36
CA GLN A 131 -15.35 -9.79 -13.53
C GLN A 131 -15.00 -8.34 -13.17
N LYS A 132 -15.85 -7.65 -12.40
CA LYS A 132 -15.55 -6.34 -11.81
C LYS A 132 -14.28 -6.43 -10.96
N GLN A 133 -14.20 -7.38 -10.02
CA GLN A 133 -13.01 -7.57 -9.18
C GLN A 133 -11.74 -7.82 -10.02
N LYS A 134 -11.79 -8.73 -11.00
CA LYS A 134 -10.68 -9.02 -11.92
C LYS A 134 -10.24 -7.76 -12.70
N LEU A 135 -11.18 -6.94 -13.19
CA LEU A 135 -10.86 -5.65 -13.80
C LEU A 135 -10.25 -4.65 -12.80
N THR A 136 -10.78 -4.54 -11.58
CA THR A 136 -10.17 -3.63 -10.56
C THR A 136 -8.73 -4.04 -10.25
N ILE A 137 -8.44 -5.34 -10.13
CA ILE A 137 -7.09 -5.85 -9.90
C ILE A 137 -6.18 -5.56 -11.10
N LYS A 138 -6.69 -5.65 -12.34
CA LYS A 138 -5.93 -5.29 -13.56
C LYS A 138 -5.58 -3.79 -13.57
N LEU A 139 -6.56 -2.91 -13.35
CA LEU A 139 -6.38 -1.46 -13.30
C LEU A 139 -5.42 -1.03 -12.17
N LEU A 140 -5.57 -1.64 -10.98
CA LEU A 140 -4.66 -1.40 -9.86
C LEU A 140 -3.24 -1.88 -10.16
N LYS A 141 -3.05 -3.01 -10.85
CA LYS A 141 -1.73 -3.49 -11.27
C LYS A 141 -1.06 -2.56 -12.30
N GLN A 142 -1.84 -1.98 -13.21
CA GLN A 142 -1.35 -0.96 -14.15
C GLN A 142 -0.93 0.31 -13.40
N ARG A 143 -1.82 0.89 -12.59
CA ARG A 143 -1.52 2.13 -11.84
C ARG A 143 -0.43 1.98 -10.77
N ALA A 144 -0.13 0.75 -10.34
CA ALA A 144 0.92 0.46 -9.36
C ALA A 144 2.34 0.33 -9.97
N PHE A 145 2.49 0.42 -11.30
CA PHE A 145 3.77 0.34 -12.02
C PHE A 145 4.65 -0.90 -11.70
N LEU A 146 4.02 -2.03 -11.33
CA LEU A 146 4.73 -3.24 -10.85
C LEU A 146 5.72 -3.87 -11.85
N LYS A 147 5.60 -3.57 -13.14
CA LYS A 147 6.46 -4.07 -14.21
C LYS A 147 7.47 -3.04 -14.72
N GLU A 148 7.19 -1.75 -14.51
CA GLU A 148 7.95 -0.63 -15.07
C GLU A 148 9.02 -0.12 -14.10
N GLU A 149 8.85 -0.34 -12.79
CA GLU A 149 9.84 0.05 -11.77
C GLU A 149 11.16 -0.73 -11.95
N PRO A 150 12.30 -0.05 -12.14
CA PRO A 150 13.62 -0.67 -12.11
C PRO A 150 13.86 -1.37 -10.77
N LYS A 151 14.32 -2.62 -10.81
CA LYS A 151 14.59 -3.39 -9.60
C LYS A 151 15.95 -3.02 -9.03
N VAL A 152 15.96 -2.36 -7.87
CA VAL A 152 17.18 -2.23 -7.07
C VAL A 152 17.46 -3.57 -6.41
N HIS A 153 18.55 -4.20 -6.84
CA HIS A 153 19.08 -5.42 -6.25
C HIS A 153 20.52 -5.14 -5.84
N PHE A 154 20.80 -5.23 -4.54
CA PHE A 154 22.18 -5.30 -4.07
C PHE A 154 22.77 -6.63 -4.51
N SER A 155 23.62 -6.60 -5.54
CA SER A 155 24.48 -7.73 -5.91
C SER A 155 25.71 -7.69 -5.02
N SER A 156 25.83 -8.61 -4.07
CA SER A 156 27.08 -8.75 -3.31
C SER A 156 28.26 -9.12 -4.22
N ALA A 157 29.49 -8.93 -3.73
CA ALA A 157 30.71 -9.38 -4.41
C ALA A 157 30.62 -10.86 -4.84
N TRP A 158 30.13 -11.73 -3.94
CA TRP A 158 29.79 -13.12 -4.24
C TRP A 158 28.76 -13.27 -5.37
N ALA A 159 27.70 -12.46 -5.42
CA ALA A 159 26.69 -12.54 -6.47
C ALA A 159 27.21 -12.07 -7.84
N LEU A 160 28.11 -11.07 -7.88
CA LEU A 160 28.79 -10.65 -9.10
C LEU A 160 29.80 -11.69 -9.59
N TYR A 161 30.63 -12.22 -8.69
CA TYR A 161 31.50 -13.36 -8.98
C TYR A 161 30.69 -14.55 -9.51
N LEU A 162 29.60 -14.91 -8.82
CA LEU A 162 28.75 -16.00 -9.26
C LEU A 162 28.11 -15.72 -10.63
N ARG A 163 27.67 -14.49 -10.94
CA ARG A 163 27.16 -14.17 -12.28
C ARG A 163 28.22 -14.40 -13.36
N ASP A 164 29.43 -13.93 -13.11
CA ASP A 164 30.52 -13.95 -14.09
C ASP A 164 31.10 -15.37 -14.27
N HIS A 165 31.11 -16.21 -13.22
CA HIS A 165 31.60 -17.60 -13.25
C HIS A 165 30.50 -18.67 -13.45
N LEU A 166 29.21 -18.37 -13.25
CA LEU A 166 28.14 -19.36 -13.47
C LEU A 166 27.83 -19.53 -14.97
N SER A 167 28.03 -18.49 -15.78
CA SER A 167 27.86 -18.53 -17.24
C SER A 167 28.85 -19.46 -17.94
N THR A 168 30.05 -19.63 -17.38
CA THR A 168 31.11 -20.50 -17.92
C THR A 168 30.99 -21.95 -17.45
N ILE A 169 30.25 -22.19 -16.35
CA ILE A 169 30.16 -23.52 -15.71
C ILE A 169 28.79 -24.18 -15.95
N SER A 170 27.69 -23.43 -16.04
CA SER A 170 26.33 -23.97 -16.20
C SER A 170 25.93 -24.15 -17.66
N LYS A 171 25.41 -25.32 -18.02
CA LYS A 171 24.72 -25.57 -19.29
C LYS A 171 23.20 -25.38 -19.12
N PRO A 172 22.45 -25.16 -20.22
CA PRO A 172 21.01 -24.88 -20.14
C PRO A 172 20.14 -26.04 -19.63
N ASP A 173 20.57 -27.28 -19.87
CA ASP A 173 19.79 -28.50 -19.62
C ASP A 173 20.31 -29.31 -18.41
N ASP A 174 21.21 -28.72 -17.61
CA ASP A 174 21.84 -29.40 -16.47
C ASP A 174 20.88 -29.62 -15.31
N ASP A 175 20.92 -30.83 -14.75
CA ASP A 175 20.08 -31.25 -13.64
C ASP A 175 20.32 -30.47 -12.33
N ARG A 176 19.34 -30.52 -11.41
CA ARG A 176 19.45 -29.79 -10.12
C ARG A 176 20.70 -30.18 -9.32
N ALA A 177 21.17 -31.42 -9.44
CA ALA A 177 22.39 -31.90 -8.79
C ALA A 177 23.64 -31.20 -9.33
N ALA A 178 23.81 -31.14 -10.66
CA ALA A 178 24.91 -30.45 -11.32
C ALA A 178 24.94 -28.96 -10.97
N ARG A 179 23.79 -28.27 -10.99
CA ARG A 179 23.69 -26.86 -10.57
C ARG A 179 24.13 -26.63 -9.11
N ASN A 180 23.84 -27.56 -8.19
CA ASN A 180 24.33 -27.48 -6.81
C ASN A 180 25.85 -27.69 -6.72
N GLU A 181 26.44 -28.52 -7.59
CA GLU A 181 27.89 -28.72 -7.64
C GLU A 181 28.62 -27.48 -8.16
N TYR A 182 28.07 -26.80 -9.18
CA TYR A 182 28.60 -25.55 -9.70
C TYR A 182 28.62 -24.44 -8.63
N MET A 183 27.56 -24.36 -7.82
CA MET A 183 27.51 -23.44 -6.66
C MET A 183 28.61 -23.75 -5.64
N ARG A 184 28.94 -25.03 -5.39
CA ARG A 184 30.07 -25.41 -4.53
C ARG A 184 31.42 -25.06 -5.15
N LYS A 185 31.63 -25.36 -6.44
CA LYS A 185 32.86 -25.04 -7.17
C LYS A 185 33.11 -23.53 -7.19
N ALA A 186 32.09 -22.74 -7.49
CA ALA A 186 32.14 -21.29 -7.41
C ALA A 186 32.48 -20.81 -5.98
N ALA A 187 31.88 -21.38 -4.94
CA ALA A 187 32.15 -20.98 -3.56
C ALA A 187 33.60 -21.28 -3.12
N VAL A 188 34.18 -22.41 -3.54
CA VAL A 188 35.60 -22.72 -3.33
C VAL A 188 36.48 -21.69 -4.05
N GLY A 189 36.19 -21.38 -5.31
CA GLY A 189 36.93 -20.37 -6.07
C GLY A 189 36.87 -18.97 -5.44
N TYR A 190 35.67 -18.50 -5.05
CA TYR A 190 35.51 -17.20 -4.38
C TYR A 190 36.26 -17.14 -3.04
N ASN A 191 36.25 -18.22 -2.26
CA ASN A 191 36.99 -18.28 -1.01
C ASN A 191 38.51 -18.22 -1.25
N ALA A 192 39.00 -18.84 -2.33
CA ALA A 192 40.40 -18.85 -2.74
C ALA A 192 40.92 -17.53 -3.33
N LEU A 193 40.04 -16.59 -3.73
CA LEU A 193 40.46 -15.25 -4.18
C LEU A 193 41.30 -14.52 -3.14
N SER A 194 42.26 -13.72 -3.59
CA SER A 194 43.02 -12.80 -2.75
C SER A 194 42.13 -11.72 -2.12
N ALA A 195 42.66 -11.02 -1.10
CA ALA A 195 41.97 -9.88 -0.49
C ALA A 195 41.71 -8.75 -1.51
N ALA A 196 42.68 -8.45 -2.37
CA ALA A 196 42.56 -7.41 -3.39
C ALA A 196 41.48 -7.72 -4.44
N GLU A 197 41.37 -8.98 -4.90
CA GLU A 197 40.31 -9.38 -5.83
C GLU A 197 38.92 -9.29 -5.20
N LYS A 198 38.80 -9.64 -3.90
CA LYS A 198 37.56 -9.47 -3.14
C LYS A 198 37.19 -7.99 -2.99
N GLU A 199 38.14 -7.12 -2.67
CA GLU A 199 37.94 -5.67 -2.59
C GLU A 199 37.46 -5.07 -3.93
N VAL A 200 38.06 -5.48 -5.05
CA VAL A 200 37.62 -5.06 -6.40
C VAL A 200 36.19 -5.53 -6.69
N LEU A 201 35.82 -6.74 -6.29
CA LEU A 201 34.45 -7.25 -6.42
C LEU A 201 33.45 -6.53 -5.49
N GLU A 202 33.88 -6.10 -4.30
CA GLU A 202 33.08 -5.31 -3.36
C GLU A 202 32.87 -3.88 -3.86
N ALA A 203 33.91 -3.21 -4.38
CA ALA A 203 33.79 -1.90 -5.03
C ALA A 203 32.85 -1.95 -6.24
N ARG A 204 32.92 -3.02 -7.04
CA ARG A 204 32.00 -3.26 -8.17
C ARG A 204 30.57 -3.57 -7.71
N ALA A 205 30.40 -4.25 -6.57
CA ALA A 205 29.11 -4.53 -5.95
C ALA A 205 28.41 -3.26 -5.45
N VAL A 206 29.16 -2.38 -4.78
CA VAL A 206 28.69 -1.04 -4.37
C VAL A 206 28.31 -0.23 -5.61
N LYS A 207 29.19 -0.10 -6.61
CA LYS A 207 28.89 0.63 -7.84
C LYS A 207 27.63 0.12 -8.55
N HIS A 208 27.46 -1.21 -8.70
CA HIS A 208 26.27 -1.78 -9.32
C HIS A 208 24.98 -1.49 -8.53
N HIS A 209 25.06 -1.49 -7.19
CA HIS A 209 23.94 -1.07 -6.36
C HIS A 209 23.59 0.41 -6.58
N ASP A 210 24.60 1.27 -6.60
CA ASP A 210 24.42 2.72 -6.70
C ASP A 210 23.92 3.12 -8.11
N ASP A 211 24.43 2.47 -9.16
CA ASP A 211 23.91 2.57 -10.53
C ASP A 211 22.42 2.16 -10.58
N ALA A 212 22.03 1.10 -9.86
CA ALA A 212 20.64 0.65 -9.79
C ALA A 212 19.74 1.61 -8.99
N VAL A 213 20.26 2.22 -7.91
CA VAL A 213 19.55 3.29 -7.16
C VAL A 213 19.37 4.51 -8.05
N ALA A 214 20.43 4.99 -8.70
CA ALA A 214 20.39 6.11 -9.63
C ALA A 214 19.41 5.87 -10.80
N ALA A 215 19.39 4.67 -11.38
CA ALA A 215 18.43 4.30 -12.42
C ALA A 215 16.97 4.31 -11.90
N ARG A 216 16.72 3.83 -10.67
CA ARG A 216 15.39 3.91 -10.05
C ARG A 216 14.99 5.35 -9.74
N GLU A 217 15.89 6.18 -9.27
CA GLU A 217 15.62 7.60 -9.04
C GLU A 217 15.36 8.36 -10.33
N ALA A 218 16.13 8.12 -11.39
CA ALA A 218 15.90 8.69 -12.71
C ALA A 218 14.51 8.30 -13.22
N TRP A 219 14.13 7.03 -13.08
CA TRP A 219 12.78 6.56 -13.39
C TRP A 219 11.69 7.24 -12.53
N VAL A 220 11.91 7.41 -11.22
CA VAL A 220 11.03 8.18 -10.33
C VAL A 220 10.86 9.61 -10.82
N ARG A 221 11.94 10.27 -11.27
CA ARG A 221 11.90 11.63 -11.82
C ARG A 221 11.08 11.71 -13.12
N THR A 222 10.99 10.65 -13.93
CA THR A 222 10.09 10.61 -15.11
C THR A 222 8.60 10.58 -14.79
N LYS A 223 8.22 10.28 -13.54
CA LYS A 223 6.82 10.22 -13.10
C LYS A 223 6.49 11.40 -12.20
N THR A 224 5.23 11.84 -12.25
CA THR A 224 4.76 12.90 -11.35
C THR A 224 4.63 12.38 -9.91
N PRO A 225 4.81 13.22 -8.88
CA PRO A 225 4.61 12.80 -7.48
C PRO A 225 3.17 12.31 -7.20
N MET A 226 2.19 12.84 -7.93
CA MET A 226 0.78 12.42 -7.84
C MET A 226 0.51 11.04 -8.45
N GLU A 227 1.25 10.64 -9.49
CA GLU A 227 1.21 9.27 -10.00
C GLU A 227 1.88 8.28 -9.05
N ILE A 228 3.03 8.65 -8.47
CA ILE A 228 3.76 7.78 -7.53
C ILE A 228 2.96 7.55 -6.24
N THR A 229 2.38 8.59 -5.67
CA THR A 229 1.48 8.46 -4.50
C THR A 229 0.26 7.60 -4.83
N ALA A 230 -0.35 7.77 -5.99
CA ALA A 230 -1.46 6.92 -6.44
C ALA A 230 -1.02 5.46 -6.72
N ALA A 231 0.19 5.24 -7.22
CA ALA A 231 0.79 3.92 -7.38
C ALA A 231 0.98 3.21 -6.03
N ASN A 232 1.50 3.93 -5.03
CA ASN A 232 1.64 3.44 -3.66
C ASN A 232 0.28 3.08 -3.04
N HIS A 233 -0.76 3.90 -3.23
CA HIS A 233 -2.13 3.58 -2.83
C HIS A 233 -2.67 2.33 -3.55
N ALA A 234 -2.38 2.17 -4.84
CA ALA A 234 -2.77 0.99 -5.62
C ALA A 234 -2.06 -0.28 -5.11
N ARG A 235 -0.76 -0.22 -4.79
CA ARG A 235 -0.01 -1.33 -4.15
C ARG A 235 -0.64 -1.74 -2.82
N GLN A 236 -0.95 -0.79 -1.94
CA GLN A 236 -1.63 -1.08 -0.68
C GLN A 236 -3.04 -1.67 -0.87
N ARG A 237 -3.79 -1.26 -1.90
CA ARG A 237 -5.08 -1.85 -2.23
C ARG A 237 -4.93 -3.28 -2.78
N LEU A 238 -3.94 -3.55 -3.62
CA LEU A 238 -3.63 -4.90 -4.11
C LEU A 238 -3.30 -5.87 -2.98
N LYS A 239 -2.54 -5.45 -1.96
CA LYS A 239 -2.27 -6.30 -0.76
C LYS A 239 -3.53 -6.59 0.03
N ARG A 240 -4.40 -5.59 0.23
CA ARG A 240 -5.72 -5.76 0.89
C ARG A 240 -6.66 -6.69 0.12
N LEU A 241 -6.50 -6.78 -1.20
CA LEU A 241 -7.23 -7.72 -2.07
C LEU A 241 -6.53 -9.09 -2.23
N GLY A 242 -5.44 -9.36 -1.51
CA GLY A 242 -4.65 -10.59 -1.63
C GLY A 242 -3.92 -10.78 -2.96
N ALA A 243 -3.94 -9.79 -3.86
CA ALA A 243 -3.38 -9.88 -5.20
C ALA A 243 -1.85 -9.77 -5.27
N ILE A 244 -1.21 -9.34 -4.17
CA ILE A 244 0.25 -9.31 -3.95
C ILE A 244 0.56 -9.67 -2.49
N LYS A 245 1.69 -10.34 -2.24
CA LYS A 245 2.12 -10.77 -0.89
C LYS A 245 2.74 -9.62 -0.08
N ALA A 246 3.68 -8.90 -0.70
CA ALA A 246 4.41 -7.78 -0.09
C ALA A 246 4.05 -6.45 -0.78
N VAL A 247 4.24 -5.34 -0.06
CA VAL A 247 4.12 -3.98 -0.59
C VAL A 247 5.46 -3.31 -0.42
N HIS A 248 6.09 -3.00 -1.54
CA HIS A 248 7.26 -2.12 -1.60
C HIS A 248 6.74 -0.77 -2.08
N LEU A 249 6.89 0.28 -1.26
CA LEU A 249 6.53 1.63 -1.69
C LEU A 249 7.66 2.20 -2.55
N ILE A 250 7.28 3.00 -3.54
CA ILE A 250 8.18 3.87 -4.27
C ILE A 250 8.38 5.12 -3.39
N PRO A 251 9.59 5.40 -2.89
CA PRO A 251 9.87 6.65 -2.20
C PRO A 251 9.91 7.80 -3.22
N ASP A 252 9.43 8.97 -2.82
CA ASP A 252 9.54 10.21 -3.59
C ASP A 252 9.45 11.39 -2.62
N ASP A 253 10.55 12.12 -2.45
CA ASP A 253 10.66 13.24 -1.51
C ASP A 253 9.96 14.51 -2.01
N ARG A 254 9.55 14.54 -3.29
CA ARG A 254 8.77 15.64 -3.89
C ARG A 254 7.29 15.59 -3.47
N ALA A 255 6.83 14.48 -2.90
CA ALA A 255 5.46 14.33 -2.43
C ALA A 255 5.29 14.95 -1.03
N PRO A 256 4.28 15.82 -0.80
CA PRO A 256 4.00 16.41 0.50
C PRO A 256 3.88 15.37 1.63
N LYS A 257 4.51 15.68 2.77
CA LYS A 257 4.51 14.79 3.94
C LYS A 257 3.10 14.76 4.52
N ARG A 258 2.56 13.55 4.73
CA ARG A 258 1.21 13.32 5.27
C ARG A 258 0.99 14.10 6.58
N PRO A 259 -0.23 14.61 6.84
CA PRO A 259 -0.49 15.38 8.04
C PRO A 259 -0.34 14.51 9.29
N ARG A 260 0.21 15.12 10.34
CA ARG A 260 0.42 14.54 11.66
C ARG A 260 -0.93 14.39 12.37
N THR A 261 -1.10 13.31 13.10
CA THR A 261 -2.27 13.11 13.97
C THR A 261 -2.14 13.95 15.25
N PRO A 262 -3.24 14.23 16.00
CA PRO A 262 -3.17 14.94 17.28
C PRO A 262 -2.21 14.25 18.27
N PHE A 263 -2.26 12.91 18.34
CA PHE A 263 -1.32 12.14 19.16
C PHE A 263 0.14 12.29 18.69
N SER A 264 0.41 12.42 17.38
CA SER A 264 1.76 12.71 16.89
C SER A 264 2.25 14.09 17.27
N TRP A 265 1.37 15.08 17.42
CA TRP A 265 1.73 16.40 17.96
C TRP A 265 2.04 16.31 19.45
N PHE A 266 1.22 15.61 20.23
CA PHE A 266 1.46 15.34 21.65
C PHE A 266 2.80 14.64 21.90
N VAL A 267 3.07 13.52 21.22
CA VAL A 267 4.36 12.80 21.31
C VAL A 267 5.53 13.71 20.90
N MET A 268 5.35 14.60 19.92
CA MET A 268 6.40 15.53 19.52
C MET A 268 6.67 16.61 20.59
N THR A 269 5.63 17.12 21.26
CA THR A 269 5.79 18.05 22.39
C THR A 269 6.51 17.37 23.55
N LYS A 270 6.04 16.18 23.97
CA LYS A 270 6.69 15.38 25.03
C LYS A 270 8.13 14.98 24.69
N ASN A 271 8.44 14.70 23.41
CA ASN A 271 9.81 14.46 22.98
C ASN A 271 10.71 15.71 23.10
N LYS A 272 10.17 16.92 22.90
CA LYS A 272 10.92 18.17 23.17
C LYS A 272 11.16 18.40 24.67
N GLU A 273 10.27 17.89 25.52
CA GLU A 273 10.45 17.85 26.99
C GLU A 273 11.46 16.77 27.45
N GLY A 274 12.10 16.04 26.54
CA GLY A 274 13.14 15.06 26.86
C GLY A 274 12.64 13.67 27.25
N VAL A 275 11.36 13.35 27.06
CA VAL A 275 10.75 12.07 27.48
C VAL A 275 11.38 10.81 26.84
N PHE A 276 12.09 10.93 25.72
CA PHE A 276 12.88 9.82 25.12
C PHE A 276 14.35 9.81 25.55
N GLN A 277 14.80 10.81 26.30
CA GLN A 277 16.15 10.95 26.85
C GLN A 277 16.20 10.57 28.33
N SER A 278 15.07 10.64 29.04
CA SER A 278 14.90 10.33 30.47
C SER A 278 15.03 8.84 30.86
N GLY A 279 15.59 8.00 29.99
CA GLY A 279 15.72 6.56 30.19
C GLY A 279 14.48 5.72 29.81
N GLY A 280 14.68 4.40 29.72
CA GLY A 280 13.69 3.45 29.21
C GLY A 280 13.79 3.19 27.70
N THR A 281 13.23 2.08 27.22
CA THR A 281 13.20 1.81 25.79
C THR A 281 12.16 2.70 25.09
N PRO A 282 12.36 3.10 23.82
CA PRO A 282 11.37 3.89 23.08
C PRO A 282 9.97 3.25 23.02
N THR A 283 9.89 1.92 23.15
CA THR A 283 8.65 1.15 23.20
C THR A 283 7.87 1.39 24.50
N GLU A 284 8.56 1.40 25.64
CA GLU A 284 7.97 1.66 26.96
C GLU A 284 7.50 3.12 27.07
N VAL A 285 8.36 4.05 26.62
CA VAL A 285 8.04 5.48 26.54
C VAL A 285 6.78 5.71 25.69
N MET A 286 6.70 5.13 24.50
CA MET A 286 5.51 5.23 23.64
C MET A 286 4.26 4.58 24.24
N LYS A 287 4.41 3.55 25.07
CA LYS A 287 3.30 2.93 25.79
C LYS A 287 2.75 3.88 26.87
N ALA A 288 3.63 4.45 27.70
CA ALA A 288 3.27 5.42 28.73
C ALA A 288 2.58 6.66 28.13
N LEU A 289 3.16 7.24 27.07
CA LEU A 289 2.54 8.34 26.31
C LEU A 289 1.18 7.97 25.73
N GLY A 290 1.00 6.73 25.28
CA GLY A 290 -0.27 6.21 24.79
C GLY A 290 -1.33 6.01 25.88
N GLU A 291 -0.91 5.84 27.13
CA GLU A 291 -1.78 5.76 28.31
C GLU A 291 -2.13 7.16 28.83
N GLU A 292 -1.15 8.07 28.97
CA GLU A 292 -1.37 9.49 29.27
C GLU A 292 -2.37 10.13 28.29
N TRP A 293 -2.16 9.97 26.98
CA TRP A 293 -3.08 10.45 25.95
C TRP A 293 -4.49 9.87 26.06
N ARG A 294 -4.67 8.65 26.58
CA ARG A 294 -6.02 8.11 26.80
C ARG A 294 -6.70 8.80 27.97
N SER A 295 -5.98 9.00 29.07
CA SER A 295 -6.46 9.60 30.31
C SER A 295 -6.70 11.12 30.23
N MET A 296 -6.04 11.84 29.33
CA MET A 296 -6.30 13.27 29.10
C MET A 296 -7.78 13.54 28.77
N ASP A 297 -8.30 14.67 29.22
CA ASP A 297 -9.65 15.12 28.91
C ASP A 297 -9.75 15.71 27.49
N ALA A 298 -10.93 16.23 27.12
CA ALA A 298 -11.12 16.85 25.82
C ALA A 298 -10.41 18.20 25.71
N ALA A 299 -10.34 19.01 26.77
CA ALA A 299 -9.73 20.33 26.74
C ALA A 299 -8.20 20.23 26.60
N ALA A 300 -7.53 19.35 27.36
CA ALA A 300 -6.07 19.13 27.20
C ALA A 300 -5.71 18.53 25.82
N LYS A 301 -6.64 17.82 25.17
CA LYS A 301 -6.46 17.32 23.79
C LYS A 301 -6.64 18.40 22.73
N GLN A 302 -7.40 19.45 22.99
CA GLN A 302 -7.83 20.44 22.00
C GLN A 302 -6.65 21.12 21.27
N PRO A 303 -5.58 21.60 21.93
CA PRO A 303 -4.43 22.21 21.23
C PRO A 303 -3.78 21.29 20.18
N TYR A 304 -3.78 19.98 20.43
CA TYR A 304 -3.23 19.00 19.50
C TYR A 304 -4.18 18.68 18.33
N ILE A 305 -5.49 18.85 18.54
CA ILE A 305 -6.51 18.76 17.48
C ILE A 305 -6.43 19.99 16.59
N ASP A 306 -6.29 21.18 17.15
CA ASP A 306 -6.16 22.44 16.40
C ASP A 306 -4.87 22.44 15.57
N ASN A 307 -3.74 22.05 16.16
CA ASN A 307 -2.48 21.84 15.43
C ASN A 307 -2.62 20.81 14.29
N CYS A 308 -3.39 19.73 14.49
CA CYS A 308 -3.69 18.76 13.43
C CYS A 308 -4.56 19.38 12.30
N ALA A 309 -5.50 20.27 12.62
CA ALA A 309 -6.33 20.95 11.62
C ALA A 309 -5.51 21.93 10.77
N VAL A 310 -4.62 22.72 11.39
CA VAL A 310 -3.66 23.59 10.68
C VAL A 310 -2.71 22.76 9.80
N ASP A 311 -2.16 21.67 10.35
CA ASP A 311 -1.23 20.78 9.65
C ASP A 311 -1.89 20.06 8.45
N GLN A 312 -3.20 19.80 8.52
CA GLN A 312 -4.02 19.34 7.39
C GLN A 312 -4.21 20.42 6.33
N GLN A 313 -4.54 21.66 6.69
CA GLN A 313 -4.67 22.77 5.73
C GLN A 313 -3.37 22.97 4.94
N ARG A 314 -2.23 22.96 5.64
CA ARG A 314 -0.88 22.98 5.06
C ARG A 314 -0.63 21.79 4.13
N TYR A 315 -1.06 20.57 4.48
CA TYR A 315 -0.94 19.43 3.57
C TYR A 315 -1.81 19.57 2.31
N TYR A 316 -3.03 20.12 2.43
CA TYR A 316 -3.89 20.37 1.27
C TYR A 316 -3.33 21.45 0.34
N SER A 317 -2.76 22.53 0.88
CA SER A 317 -2.12 23.58 0.07
C SER A 317 -0.86 23.07 -0.61
N GLU A 318 0.03 22.36 0.11
CA GLU A 318 1.21 21.70 -0.47
C GLU A 318 0.80 20.70 -1.57
N THR A 319 -0.19 19.84 -1.31
CA THR A 319 -0.68 18.85 -2.31
C THR A 319 -1.23 19.53 -3.56
N LYS A 320 -1.98 20.63 -3.41
CA LYS A 320 -2.51 21.40 -4.53
C LYS A 320 -1.39 22.09 -5.31
N ALA A 321 -0.40 22.67 -4.61
CA ALA A 321 0.75 23.33 -5.22
C ALA A 321 1.62 22.33 -6.00
N THR A 322 1.96 21.18 -5.40
CA THR A 322 2.67 20.09 -6.09
C THR A 322 1.86 19.58 -7.28
N ALA A 323 0.55 19.34 -7.13
CA ALA A 323 -0.27 18.90 -8.26
C ALA A 323 -0.28 19.92 -9.42
N ALA A 324 -0.31 21.23 -9.13
CA ALA A 324 -0.24 22.28 -10.15
C ALA A 324 1.15 22.37 -10.81
N GLN A 325 2.24 22.24 -10.04
CA GLN A 325 3.62 22.29 -10.54
C GLN A 325 3.91 21.20 -11.59
N TYR A 326 3.31 20.02 -11.45
CA TYR A 326 3.50 18.87 -12.34
C TYR A 326 2.27 18.61 -13.24
N ALA A 327 1.45 19.62 -13.52
CA ALA A 327 0.29 19.55 -14.43
C ALA A 327 0.53 20.20 -15.81
N ALA A 328 1.74 20.71 -16.05
CA ALA A 328 2.21 21.21 -17.35
C ALA A 328 2.91 20.08 -18.14
#